data_AF-A0A2A7MSJ1-F1
#
_entry.id   AF-A0A2A7MSJ1-F1
#
_cell.length_a   1.000
_cell.length_b   1.000
_cell.length_c   1.000
_cell.angle_alpha   90.00
_cell.angle_beta   90.00
_cell.angle_gamma   90.00
#
_symmetry.space_group_name_H-M   'P 1'
#
loop_
_entity.id
_entity.type
_entity.pdbx_description
1 polymer ?
#
loop_
_entity_poly.entity_id
_entity_poly.type
_entity_poly.pdbx_seq_one_letter_code
_entity_poly.pdbx_strand_id
1 'polypeptide(L)'
;MTLLSGTGRATRDEPAAIDRIRSAAMKILATRGESGMSLRAVAAAAGVSLGSVQHHFATKAGLVQAVDDWALQVVVTAITQPVPDTTPDSVAEIGKRITGMIAANPDIADYLGRALIEGRPVGDMLFDTLLNSGMARWHRRSERGETRPDLDLTWAAINALVLALGALMLRTHIDRHLPEPLITAPQLERWQASVNSLLREGLFRRSD
;
A
#
# COMPACT_ATOMS: atom_id res chain seq x y z
N MET A 1 -36.03 -28.19 30.18
CA MET A 1 -35.77 -26.77 29.85
C MET A 1 -34.31 -26.68 29.43
N THR A 2 -34.06 -26.85 28.14
CA THR A 2 -32.72 -27.10 27.56
C THR A 2 -32.09 -25.79 27.10
N LEU A 3 -30.79 -25.68 27.40
CA LEU A 3 -29.92 -24.52 27.29
C LEU A 3 -29.78 -23.98 25.86
N LEU A 4 -30.01 -22.68 25.67
CA LEU A 4 -29.51 -21.89 24.54
C LEU A 4 -28.20 -21.22 24.98
N SER A 5 -27.06 -21.85 24.67
CA SER A 5 -25.73 -21.24 24.82
C SER A 5 -24.91 -21.57 23.56
N GLY A 6 -24.89 -20.65 22.58
CA GLY A 6 -24.11 -20.88 21.35
C GLY A 6 -23.81 -19.66 20.47
N THR A 7 -24.47 -18.53 20.67
CA THR A 7 -24.40 -17.40 19.71
C THR A 7 -23.30 -16.37 19.98
N GLY A 8 -22.62 -16.41 21.13
CA GLY A 8 -21.62 -15.40 21.52
C GLY A 8 -20.16 -15.67 21.08
N ARG A 9 -19.82 -16.91 20.69
CA ARG A 9 -18.44 -17.28 20.29
C ARG A 9 -18.20 -17.14 18.80
N ALA A 10 -19.22 -17.46 17.98
CA ALA A 10 -19.13 -17.43 16.52
C ALA A 10 -18.86 -16.02 15.96
N THR A 11 -19.49 -14.98 16.52
CA THR A 11 -19.36 -13.59 16.03
C THR A 11 -18.01 -12.95 16.36
N ARG A 12 -17.31 -13.43 17.39
CA ARG A 12 -15.98 -12.92 17.78
C ARG A 12 -14.85 -13.59 17.00
N ASP A 13 -15.05 -14.85 16.61
CA ASP A 13 -14.09 -15.62 15.81
C ASP A 13 -14.21 -15.32 14.30
N GLU A 14 -15.33 -14.72 13.87
CA GLU A 14 -15.64 -14.39 12.48
C GLU A 14 -14.70 -13.32 11.87
N PRO A 15 -14.47 -12.15 12.50
CA PRO A 15 -13.45 -11.20 12.01
C PRO A 15 -12.07 -11.83 11.87
N ALA A 16 -11.67 -12.64 12.85
CA ALA A 16 -10.39 -13.35 12.82
C ALA A 16 -10.33 -14.40 11.69
N ALA A 17 -11.44 -15.06 11.36
CA ALA A 17 -11.51 -15.98 10.22
C ALA A 17 -11.40 -15.24 8.88
N ILE A 18 -12.12 -14.12 8.71
CA ILE A 18 -12.06 -13.29 7.51
C ILE A 18 -10.62 -12.77 7.29
N ASP A 19 -9.93 -12.34 8.34
CA ASP A 19 -8.54 -11.88 8.26
C ASP A 19 -7.57 -13.00 7.85
N ARG A 20 -7.74 -14.20 8.41
CA ARG A 20 -6.95 -15.37 7.99
C ARG A 20 -7.19 -15.73 6.53
N ILE A 21 -8.46 -15.70 6.10
CA ILE A 21 -8.84 -16.00 4.70
C ILE A 21 -8.23 -14.97 3.74
N ARG A 22 -8.36 -13.67 4.03
CA ARG A 22 -7.77 -12.60 3.21
C ARG A 22 -6.25 -12.68 3.15
N SER A 23 -5.59 -12.91 4.29
CA SER A 23 -4.13 -13.04 4.37
C SER A 23 -3.63 -14.26 3.59
N ALA A 24 -4.32 -15.39 3.68
CA ALA A 24 -3.98 -16.60 2.92
C ALA A 24 -4.20 -16.41 1.42
N ALA A 25 -5.33 -15.81 1.02
CA ALA A 25 -5.62 -15.45 -0.35
C ALA A 25 -4.56 -14.51 -0.93
N MET A 26 -4.14 -13.50 -0.16
CA MET A 26 -3.10 -12.56 -0.57
C MET A 26 -1.77 -13.24 -0.86
N LYS A 27 -1.32 -14.12 0.03
CA LYS A 27 -0.08 -14.88 -0.18
C LYS A 27 -0.15 -15.76 -1.43
N ILE A 28 -1.30 -16.38 -1.68
CA ILE A 28 -1.50 -17.19 -2.90
C ILE A 28 -1.44 -16.31 -4.14
N LEU A 29 -2.14 -15.17 -4.17
CA LEU A 29 -2.11 -14.23 -5.28
C LEU A 29 -0.70 -13.69 -5.54
N ALA A 30 0.00 -13.30 -4.48
CA ALA A 30 1.36 -12.76 -4.55
C ALA A 30 2.41 -13.80 -5.00
N THR A 31 2.16 -15.10 -4.83
CA THR A 31 3.15 -16.14 -5.17
C THR A 31 2.80 -16.97 -6.40
N ARG A 32 1.51 -17.18 -6.67
CA ARG A 32 1.01 -18.08 -7.73
C ARG A 32 0.05 -17.40 -8.70
N GLY A 33 -0.24 -16.12 -8.51
CA GLY A 33 -1.21 -15.37 -9.29
C GLY A 33 -2.64 -15.88 -9.10
N GLU A 34 -3.57 -15.28 -9.85
CA GLU A 34 -4.98 -15.63 -9.75
C GLU A 34 -5.26 -17.08 -10.18
N SER A 35 -4.57 -17.60 -11.21
CA SER A 35 -4.76 -18.98 -11.69
C SER A 35 -4.47 -20.03 -10.60
N GLY A 36 -3.51 -19.75 -9.70
CA GLY A 36 -3.20 -20.61 -8.56
C GLY A 36 -4.22 -20.58 -7.42
N MET A 37 -5.23 -19.71 -7.50
CA MET A 37 -6.20 -19.47 -6.43
C MET A 37 -7.51 -20.22 -6.64
N SER A 38 -7.92 -20.94 -5.59
CA SER A 38 -9.26 -21.54 -5.46
C SER A 38 -9.73 -21.41 -4.01
N LEU A 39 -11.06 -21.42 -3.78
CA LEU A 39 -11.61 -21.34 -2.42
C LEU A 39 -11.11 -22.48 -1.52
N ARG A 40 -10.87 -23.68 -2.09
CA ARG A 40 -10.30 -24.82 -1.36
C ARG A 40 -8.84 -24.59 -0.96
N ALA A 41 -8.03 -24.08 -1.89
CA ALA A 41 -6.62 -23.78 -1.61
C ALA A 41 -6.50 -22.70 -0.52
N VAL A 42 -7.36 -21.68 -0.57
CA VAL A 42 -7.42 -20.63 0.45
C VAL A 42 -7.88 -21.19 1.79
N ALA A 43 -8.94 -22.00 1.83
CA ALA A 43 -9.43 -22.63 3.05
C ALA A 43 -8.33 -23.44 3.76
N ALA A 44 -7.61 -24.26 2.99
CA ALA A 44 -6.48 -25.05 3.48
C ALA A 44 -5.36 -24.16 4.03
N ALA A 45 -4.97 -23.12 3.30
CA ALA A 45 -3.92 -22.19 3.73
C ALA A 45 -4.33 -21.33 4.94
N ALA A 46 -5.60 -21.00 5.09
CA ALA A 46 -6.15 -20.22 6.20
C ALA A 46 -6.48 -21.07 7.45
N GLY A 47 -6.40 -22.40 7.34
CA GLY A 47 -6.75 -23.31 8.43
C GLY A 47 -8.24 -23.28 8.79
N VAL A 48 -9.12 -23.05 7.81
CA VAL A 48 -10.57 -22.99 7.99
C VAL A 48 -11.28 -23.98 7.06
N SER A 49 -12.57 -24.24 7.31
CA SER A 49 -13.36 -25.10 6.43
C SER A 49 -13.71 -24.39 5.11
N LEU A 50 -13.89 -25.17 4.03
CA LEU A 50 -14.39 -24.61 2.76
C LEU A 50 -15.74 -23.92 2.93
N GLY A 51 -16.63 -24.48 3.77
CA GLY A 51 -17.93 -23.89 4.07
C GLY A 51 -17.82 -22.51 4.74
N SER A 52 -16.83 -22.32 5.62
CA SER A 52 -16.55 -21.00 6.21
C SER A 52 -16.07 -20.01 5.15
N VAL A 53 -15.19 -20.41 4.24
CA VAL A 53 -14.78 -19.53 3.12
C VAL A 53 -15.98 -19.17 2.25
N GLN A 54 -16.80 -20.15 1.85
CA GLN A 54 -17.97 -19.93 1.01
C GLN A 54 -19.05 -19.07 1.66
N HIS A 55 -19.15 -19.12 3.00
CA HIS A 55 -20.06 -18.28 3.76
C HIS A 55 -19.69 -16.79 3.65
N HIS A 56 -18.39 -16.47 3.69
CA HIS A 56 -17.91 -15.08 3.58
C HIS A 56 -17.67 -14.65 2.12
N PHE A 57 -17.24 -15.57 1.26
CA PHE A 57 -16.82 -15.31 -0.11
C PHE A 57 -17.43 -16.35 -1.04
N ALA A 58 -18.59 -16.02 -1.61
CA ALA A 58 -19.38 -16.92 -2.44
C ALA A 58 -18.62 -17.40 -3.69
N THR A 59 -17.75 -16.57 -4.25
CA THR A 59 -17.00 -16.85 -5.49
C THR A 59 -15.52 -16.51 -5.34
N LYS A 60 -14.70 -17.12 -6.20
CA LYS A 60 -13.27 -16.76 -6.33
C LYS A 60 -13.11 -15.28 -6.66
N ALA A 61 -13.88 -14.77 -7.62
CA ALA A 61 -13.84 -13.36 -8.00
C ALA A 61 -14.21 -12.43 -6.83
N GLY A 62 -15.22 -12.79 -6.05
CA GLY A 62 -15.59 -12.04 -4.84
C GLY A 62 -14.49 -12.05 -3.77
N LEU A 63 -13.76 -13.16 -3.62
CA LEU A 63 -12.59 -13.21 -2.74
C LEU A 63 -11.42 -12.38 -3.26
N VAL A 64 -11.17 -12.36 -4.58
CA VAL A 64 -10.15 -11.49 -5.17
C VAL A 64 -10.49 -10.02 -4.95
N GLN A 65 -11.74 -9.61 -5.21
CA GLN A 65 -12.20 -8.25 -4.95
C GLN A 65 -12.04 -7.86 -3.48
N ALA A 66 -12.42 -8.74 -2.55
CA ALA A 66 -12.26 -8.46 -1.12
C ALA A 66 -10.79 -8.32 -0.69
N VAL A 67 -9.87 -8.99 -1.37
CA VAL A 67 -8.43 -8.84 -1.17
C VAL A 67 -7.94 -7.52 -1.78
N ASP A 68 -8.40 -7.15 -2.97
CA ASP A 68 -8.13 -5.86 -3.60
C ASP A 68 -8.55 -4.69 -2.70
N ASP A 69 -9.80 -4.71 -2.24
CA ASP A 69 -10.38 -3.69 -1.37
C ASP A 69 -9.59 -3.57 -0.06
N TRP A 70 -9.23 -4.71 0.54
CA TRP A 70 -8.44 -4.74 1.76
C TRP A 70 -7.02 -4.20 1.56
N ALA A 71 -6.33 -4.65 0.51
CA ALA A 71 -4.98 -4.20 0.19
C ALA A 71 -4.94 -2.69 -0.07
N LEU A 72 -5.88 -2.20 -0.88
CA LEU A 72 -6.05 -0.78 -1.16
C LEU A 72 -6.31 0.00 0.13
N GLN A 73 -7.23 -0.47 0.98
CA GLN A 73 -7.55 0.18 2.24
C GLN A 73 -6.34 0.28 3.16
N VAL A 74 -5.53 -0.76 3.29
CA VAL A 74 -4.31 -0.75 4.13
C VAL A 74 -3.35 0.35 3.69
N VAL A 75 -3.07 0.42 2.38
CA VAL A 75 -2.12 1.40 1.84
C VAL A 75 -2.66 2.83 1.91
N VAL A 76 -3.89 3.04 1.45
CA VAL A 76 -4.53 4.36 1.46
C VAL A 76 -4.64 4.87 2.89
N THR A 77 -5.13 4.04 3.82
CA THR A 77 -5.25 4.44 5.24
C THR A 77 -3.90 4.85 5.81
N ALA A 78 -2.82 4.13 5.52
CA ALA A 78 -1.50 4.45 6.06
C ALA A 78 -0.94 5.78 5.50
N ILE A 79 -1.14 6.05 4.21
CA ILE A 79 -0.47 7.14 3.51
C ILE A 79 -1.30 8.44 3.51
N THR A 80 -2.62 8.35 3.41
CA THR A 80 -3.49 9.51 3.17
C THR A 80 -4.06 10.13 4.43
N GLN A 81 -3.64 9.69 5.63
CA GLN A 81 -4.03 10.38 6.87
C GLN A 81 -3.64 11.87 6.79
N PRO A 82 -4.42 12.78 7.38
CA PRO A 82 -4.02 14.17 7.50
C PRO A 82 -2.63 14.30 8.13
N VAL A 83 -1.82 15.21 7.58
CA VAL A 83 -0.59 15.68 8.24
C VAL A 83 -0.96 16.99 8.94
N PRO A 84 -0.82 17.09 10.27
CA PRO A 84 -1.08 18.33 10.99
C PRO A 84 -0.25 19.48 10.44
N ASP A 85 -0.83 20.68 10.41
CA ASP A 85 -0.12 21.84 9.87
C ASP A 85 1.08 22.25 10.72
N THR A 86 1.10 21.83 12.00
CA THR A 86 2.19 21.99 12.94
C THR A 86 3.35 21.02 12.72
N THR A 87 3.22 20.02 11.82
CA THR A 87 4.31 19.10 11.50
C THR A 87 5.45 19.90 10.85
N PRO A 88 6.64 19.98 11.48
CA PRO A 88 7.73 20.81 10.97
C PRO A 88 8.21 20.39 9.59
N ASP A 89 8.06 19.09 9.28
CA ASP A 89 8.56 18.49 8.06
C ASP A 89 7.55 17.50 7.47
N SER A 90 6.56 18.05 6.75
CA SER A 90 5.51 17.25 6.13
C SER A 90 6.03 16.29 5.05
N VAL A 91 7.16 16.60 4.40
CA VAL A 91 7.76 15.73 3.38
C VAL A 91 8.36 14.49 4.03
N ALA A 92 9.18 14.67 5.08
CA ALA A 92 9.77 13.54 5.80
C ALA A 92 8.73 12.67 6.51
N GLU A 93 7.67 13.27 7.06
CA GLU A 93 6.56 12.54 7.68
C GLU A 93 5.85 11.63 6.68
N ILE A 94 5.57 12.11 5.46
CA ILE A 94 4.98 11.27 4.40
C ILE A 94 5.95 10.17 3.98
N GLY A 95 7.24 10.48 3.82
CA GLY A 95 8.27 9.47 3.55
C GLY A 95 8.26 8.35 4.60
N LYS A 96 8.15 8.71 5.89
CA LYS A 96 8.12 7.76 7.01
C LYS A 96 6.88 6.85 6.97
N ARG A 97 5.72 7.39 6.58
CA ARG A 97 4.50 6.60 6.42
C ARG A 97 4.62 5.61 5.27
N ILE A 98 5.21 6.02 4.15
CA ILE A 98 5.45 5.15 2.99
C ILE A 98 6.41 4.02 3.37
N THR A 99 7.58 4.34 3.93
CA THR A 99 8.58 3.34 4.33
C THR A 99 8.06 2.41 5.42
N GLY A 100 7.34 2.95 6.42
CA GLY A 100 6.69 2.16 7.47
C GLY A 100 5.62 1.21 6.93
N MET A 101 4.81 1.65 5.96
CA MET A 101 3.81 0.80 5.30
C MET A 101 4.49 -0.37 4.57
N ILE A 102 5.53 -0.09 3.79
CA ILE A 102 6.27 -1.10 3.02
C ILE A 102 6.92 -2.12 3.96
N ALA A 103 7.63 -1.66 5.00
CA ALA A 103 8.30 -2.53 5.96
C ALA A 103 7.32 -3.44 6.71
N ALA A 104 6.14 -2.91 7.06
CA ALA A 104 5.12 -3.67 7.77
C ALA A 104 4.31 -4.61 6.85
N ASN A 105 4.19 -4.31 5.56
CA ASN A 105 3.31 -5.01 4.63
C ASN A 105 3.95 -5.26 3.25
N PRO A 106 5.10 -5.97 3.16
CA PRO A 106 5.81 -6.18 1.90
C PRO A 106 4.97 -6.94 0.85
N ASP A 107 4.18 -7.94 1.28
CA ASP A 107 3.30 -8.70 0.38
C ASP A 107 2.22 -7.82 -0.28
N ILE A 108 1.69 -6.83 0.46
CA ILE A 108 0.69 -5.87 -0.05
C ILE A 108 1.35 -4.91 -1.03
N ALA A 109 2.53 -4.40 -0.70
CA ALA A 109 3.29 -3.51 -1.59
C ALA A 109 3.61 -4.21 -2.92
N ASP A 110 4.01 -5.48 -2.88
CA ASP A 110 4.26 -6.29 -4.09
C ASP A 110 3.01 -6.52 -4.90
N TYR A 111 1.91 -6.88 -4.23
CA TYR A 111 0.64 -7.15 -4.87
C TYR A 111 0.12 -5.94 -5.64
N LEU A 112 0.07 -4.79 -4.98
CA LEU A 112 -0.41 -3.55 -5.61
C LEU A 112 0.58 -3.00 -6.63
N GLY A 113 1.89 -3.18 -6.41
CA GLY A 113 2.92 -2.87 -7.40
C GLY A 113 2.72 -3.63 -8.71
N ARG A 114 2.41 -4.92 -8.64
CA ARG A 114 2.06 -5.72 -9.85
C ARG A 114 0.74 -5.29 -10.46
N ALA A 115 -0.27 -4.99 -9.63
CA ALA A 115 -1.55 -4.51 -10.12
C ALA A 115 -1.41 -3.23 -10.97
N LEU A 116 -0.50 -2.32 -10.59
CA LEU A 116 -0.16 -1.13 -11.38
C LEU A 116 0.51 -1.49 -12.72
N ILE A 117 1.46 -2.42 -12.72
CA ILE A 117 2.17 -2.85 -13.94
C ILE A 117 1.21 -3.53 -14.92
N GLU A 118 0.31 -4.36 -14.39
CA GLU A 118 -0.66 -5.14 -15.17
C GLU A 118 -1.88 -4.31 -15.60
N GLY A 119 -2.02 -3.06 -15.14
CA GLY A 119 -3.17 -2.21 -15.43
C GLY A 119 -4.49 -2.77 -14.89
N ARG A 120 -4.45 -3.37 -13.69
CA ARG A 120 -5.67 -3.88 -13.04
C ARG A 120 -6.44 -2.73 -12.39
N PRO A 121 -7.78 -2.81 -12.29
CA PRO A 121 -8.60 -1.74 -11.70
C PRO A 121 -8.16 -1.28 -10.30
N VAL A 122 -7.70 -2.19 -9.43
CA VAL A 122 -7.19 -1.81 -8.10
C VAL A 122 -5.90 -0.98 -8.16
N GLY A 123 -5.07 -1.17 -9.18
CA GLY A 123 -3.89 -0.36 -9.44
C GLY A 123 -4.28 1.06 -9.84
N ASP A 124 -5.24 1.21 -10.74
CA ASP A 124 -5.77 2.52 -11.17
C ASP A 124 -6.36 3.27 -9.97
N MET A 125 -7.21 2.60 -9.18
CA MET A 125 -7.80 3.17 -7.96
C MET A 125 -6.74 3.59 -6.95
N LEU A 126 -5.68 2.80 -6.76
CA LEU A 126 -4.56 3.17 -5.89
C LEU A 126 -3.87 4.44 -6.39
N PHE A 127 -3.52 4.49 -7.67
CA PHE A 127 -2.81 5.62 -8.26
C PHE A 127 -3.62 6.91 -8.12
N ASP A 128 -4.89 6.89 -8.53
CA ASP A 128 -5.79 8.03 -8.47
C ASP A 128 -5.99 8.53 -7.04
N THR A 129 -6.17 7.60 -6.09
CA THR A 129 -6.36 7.96 -4.67
C THR A 129 -5.12 8.63 -4.09
N LEU A 130 -3.93 8.07 -4.36
CA LEU A 130 -2.67 8.62 -3.88
C LEU A 130 -2.33 9.95 -4.56
N LEU A 131 -2.62 10.09 -5.86
CA LEU A 131 -2.41 11.33 -6.61
C LEU A 131 -3.31 12.44 -6.07
N ASN A 132 -4.60 12.18 -5.87
CA ASN A 132 -5.54 13.16 -5.31
C ASN A 132 -5.11 13.62 -3.91
N SER A 133 -4.67 12.70 -3.06
CA SER A 133 -4.10 13.04 -1.74
C SER A 133 -2.77 13.82 -1.86
N GLY A 134 -1.92 13.47 -2.83
CA GLY A 134 -0.69 14.21 -3.15
C GLY A 134 -0.97 15.65 -3.57
N MET A 135 -1.89 15.85 -4.51
CA MET A 135 -2.33 17.16 -4.99
C MET A 135 -2.84 18.04 -3.85
N ALA A 136 -3.74 17.51 -3.01
CA ALA A 136 -4.25 18.25 -1.86
C ALA A 136 -3.13 18.71 -0.90
N ARG A 137 -2.11 17.87 -0.70
CA ARG A 137 -0.94 18.23 0.13
C ARG A 137 -0.08 19.32 -0.53
N TRP A 138 0.16 19.24 -1.84
CA TRP A 138 0.92 20.26 -2.56
C TRP A 138 0.20 21.61 -2.62
N HIS A 139 -1.13 21.61 -2.82
CA HIS A 139 -1.92 22.84 -2.73
C HIS A 139 -1.79 23.50 -1.36
N ARG A 140 -1.91 22.75 -0.27
CA ARG A 140 -1.76 23.30 1.08
C ARG A 140 -0.38 23.93 1.32
N ARG A 141 0.69 23.30 0.82
CA ARG A 141 2.05 23.87 0.89
C ARG A 141 2.14 25.19 0.11
N SER A 142 1.51 25.26 -1.06
CA SER A 142 1.45 26.47 -1.87
C SER A 142 0.70 27.60 -1.17
N GLU A 143 -0.45 27.31 -0.55
CA GLU A 143 -1.24 28.30 0.20
C GLU A 143 -0.48 28.85 1.42
N ARG A 144 0.42 28.05 2.01
CA ARG A 144 1.30 28.43 3.12
C ARG A 144 2.58 29.16 2.68
N GLY A 145 2.81 29.33 1.39
CA GLY A 145 4.01 29.96 0.85
C GLY A 145 5.28 29.10 0.98
N GLU A 146 5.14 27.78 1.12
CA GLU A 146 6.27 26.85 1.28
C GLU A 146 6.85 26.37 -0.07
N THR A 147 6.17 26.67 -1.16
CA THR A 147 6.58 26.30 -2.52
C THR A 147 7.15 27.49 -3.28
N ARG A 148 7.90 27.22 -4.35
CA ARG A 148 8.36 28.27 -5.27
C ARG A 148 7.15 28.85 -6.04
N PRO A 149 7.16 30.14 -6.42
CA PRO A 149 6.03 30.76 -7.13
C PRO A 149 5.70 30.16 -8.49
N ASP A 150 6.68 29.55 -9.16
CA ASP A 150 6.61 28.98 -10.50
C ASP A 150 6.45 27.44 -10.49
N LEU A 151 6.20 26.84 -9.32
CA LEU A 151 6.10 25.39 -9.20
C LEU A 151 4.83 24.86 -9.88
N ASP A 152 4.99 23.97 -10.86
CA ASP A 152 3.90 23.15 -11.38
C ASP A 152 3.49 22.11 -10.32
N LEU A 153 2.36 22.36 -9.65
CA LEU A 153 1.86 21.51 -8.57
C LEU A 153 1.43 20.12 -9.06
N THR A 154 0.95 20.02 -10.30
CA THR A 154 0.55 18.75 -10.91
C THR A 154 1.78 17.85 -11.06
N TRP A 155 2.84 18.37 -11.67
CA TRP A 155 4.09 17.62 -11.82
C TRP A 155 4.80 17.39 -10.48
N ALA A 156 4.68 18.29 -9.51
CA ALA A 156 5.21 18.06 -8.16
C ALA A 156 4.53 16.84 -7.49
N ALA A 157 3.21 16.69 -7.63
CA ALA A 157 2.48 15.54 -7.12
C ALA A 157 2.81 14.25 -7.88
N ILE A 158 2.79 14.30 -9.21
CA ILE A 158 3.10 13.15 -10.07
C ILE A 158 4.53 12.67 -9.81
N ASN A 159 5.53 13.55 -9.79
CA ASN A 159 6.92 13.16 -9.57
C ASN A 159 7.13 12.54 -8.19
N ALA A 160 6.51 13.08 -7.14
CA ALA A 160 6.56 12.47 -5.81
C ALA A 160 5.97 11.04 -5.81
N LEU A 161 4.87 10.83 -6.55
CA LEU A 161 4.24 9.53 -6.68
C LEU A 161 5.08 8.56 -7.52
N VAL A 162 5.65 9.03 -8.63
CA VAL A 162 6.57 8.25 -9.49
C VAL A 162 7.80 7.81 -8.71
N LEU A 163 8.37 8.66 -7.87
CA LEU A 163 9.50 8.27 -7.01
C LEU A 163 9.12 7.14 -6.06
N ALA A 164 7.94 7.21 -5.43
CA ALA A 164 7.47 6.20 -4.50
C ALA A 164 7.07 4.87 -5.18
N LEU A 165 6.16 4.93 -6.16
CA LEU A 165 5.65 3.75 -6.86
C LEU A 165 6.71 3.16 -7.80
N GLY A 166 7.45 3.99 -8.51
CA GLY A 166 8.51 3.55 -9.42
C GLY A 166 9.61 2.79 -8.69
N ALA A 167 9.99 3.20 -7.47
CA ALA A 167 10.95 2.45 -6.65
C ALA A 167 10.45 1.04 -6.30
N LEU A 168 9.14 0.86 -6.07
CA LEU A 168 8.56 -0.46 -5.82
C LEU A 168 8.42 -1.28 -7.09
N MET A 169 7.90 -0.70 -8.17
CA MET A 169 7.70 -1.38 -9.45
C MET A 169 9.03 -1.83 -10.06
N LEU A 170 10.10 -1.04 -9.89
CA LEU A 170 11.45 -1.34 -10.38
C LEU A 170 12.34 -1.98 -9.31
N ARG A 171 11.79 -2.42 -8.17
CA ARG A 171 12.55 -2.93 -7.03
C ARG A 171 13.56 -4.00 -7.43
N THR A 172 13.14 -4.98 -8.23
CA THR A 172 14.02 -6.07 -8.69
C THR A 172 15.26 -5.55 -9.44
N HIS A 173 15.15 -4.45 -10.17
CA HIS A 173 16.31 -3.83 -10.81
C HIS A 173 17.16 -3.02 -9.83
N ILE A 174 16.51 -2.29 -8.90
CA ILE A 174 17.16 -1.47 -7.87
C ILE A 174 17.97 -2.34 -6.91
N ASP A 175 17.42 -3.46 -6.43
CA ASP A 175 18.05 -4.35 -5.45
C ASP A 175 19.42 -4.88 -5.92
N ARG A 176 19.65 -5.02 -7.23
CA ARG A 176 20.94 -5.44 -7.80
C ARG A 176 22.05 -4.41 -7.59
N HIS A 177 21.69 -3.18 -7.26
CA HIS A 177 22.60 -2.06 -7.03
C HIS A 177 22.68 -1.66 -5.55
N LEU A 178 21.98 -2.39 -4.67
CA LEU A 178 21.99 -2.18 -3.23
C LEU A 178 22.74 -3.31 -2.51
N PRO A 179 23.35 -3.03 -1.35
CA PRO A 179 24.01 -4.07 -0.56
C PRO A 179 23.02 -5.03 0.11
N GLU A 180 21.76 -4.61 0.25
CA GLU A 180 20.64 -5.36 0.83
C GLU A 180 19.36 -5.02 0.04
N PRO A 181 18.30 -5.84 0.12
CA PRO A 181 17.01 -5.52 -0.52
C PRO A 181 16.47 -4.15 -0.10
N LEU A 182 15.86 -3.41 -1.03
CA LEU A 182 15.31 -2.06 -0.80
C LEU A 182 14.34 -2.01 0.40
N ILE A 183 13.60 -3.09 0.63
CA ILE A 183 12.57 -3.19 1.68
C ILE A 183 13.14 -3.43 3.09
N THR A 184 14.46 -3.56 3.25
CA THR A 184 15.06 -3.61 4.60
C THR A 184 15.03 -2.22 5.23
N ALA A 185 14.88 -2.16 6.56
CA ALA A 185 14.79 -0.88 7.27
C ALA A 185 15.95 0.08 6.95
N PRO A 186 17.24 -0.35 6.93
CA PRO A 186 18.34 0.54 6.58
C PRO A 186 18.26 1.10 5.14
N GLN A 187 17.83 0.29 4.17
CA GLN A 187 17.70 0.74 2.78
C GLN A 187 16.50 1.66 2.59
N LEU A 188 15.37 1.40 3.26
CA LEU A 188 14.21 2.28 3.24
C LEU A 188 14.53 3.65 3.85
N GLU A 189 15.25 3.70 4.97
CA GLU A 189 15.70 4.96 5.58
C GLU A 189 16.64 5.74 4.66
N ARG A 190 17.62 5.06 4.04
CA ARG A 190 18.54 5.66 3.08
C ARG A 190 17.82 6.18 1.83
N TRP A 191 16.87 5.41 1.30
CA TRP A 191 16.06 5.82 0.15
C TRP A 191 15.18 7.03 0.49
N GLN A 192 14.52 7.03 1.65
CA GLN A 192 13.72 8.16 2.13
C GLN A 192 14.56 9.43 2.27
N ALA A 193 15.76 9.35 2.85
CA ALA A 193 16.66 10.49 2.96
C ALA A 193 17.05 11.04 1.58
N SER A 194 17.35 10.16 0.62
CA SER A 194 17.67 10.55 -0.76
C SER A 194 16.49 11.23 -1.46
N VAL A 195 15.27 10.69 -1.33
CA VAL A 195 14.05 11.27 -1.92
C VAL A 195 13.74 12.62 -1.29
N ASN A 196 13.86 12.77 0.03
CA ASN A 196 13.62 14.03 0.71
C ASN A 196 14.59 15.13 0.26
N SER A 197 15.87 14.79 0.11
CA SER A 197 16.87 15.73 -0.43
C SER A 197 16.51 16.15 -1.86
N LEU A 198 16.19 15.19 -2.73
CA LEU A 198 15.76 15.45 -4.11
C LEU A 198 14.53 16.39 -4.17
N LEU A 199 13.52 16.17 -3.35
CA LEU A 199 12.29 16.97 -3.35
C LEU A 199 12.50 18.40 -2.82
N ARG A 200 13.48 18.62 -1.93
CA ARG A 200 13.75 19.95 -1.36
C ARG A 200 14.71 20.77 -2.21
N GLU A 201 15.82 20.15 -2.56
CA GLU A 201 16.99 20.85 -3.06
C GLU A 201 17.22 20.59 -4.56
N GLY A 202 16.71 19.46 -5.09
CA GLY A 202 17.15 18.93 -6.38
C GLY A 202 18.54 18.30 -6.29
N LEU A 203 19.10 17.85 -7.42
CA LEU A 203 20.41 17.16 -7.45
C LEU A 203 21.57 18.03 -7.94
N PHE A 204 21.28 19.15 -8.59
CA PHE A 204 22.28 20.01 -9.19
C PHE A 204 22.34 21.35 -8.47
N ARG A 205 23.53 21.95 -8.46
CA ARG A 205 23.69 23.35 -8.07
C ARG A 205 22.94 24.22 -9.07
N ARG A 206 22.27 25.27 -8.58
CA ARG A 206 21.75 26.31 -9.48
C ARG A 206 22.94 26.99 -10.15
N SER A 207 22.89 27.06 -11.47
CA SER A 207 23.78 27.97 -12.20
C SER A 207 23.22 29.37 -12.00
N ASP A 208 23.98 30.21 -11.30
CA ASP A 208 23.68 31.64 -11.15
C ASP A 208 23.71 32.35 -12.52
#